data_AF-A0A9P9Z1A7-F1
#
_entry.id   AF-A0A9P9Z1A7-F1
#
_cell.length_a   1.000
_cell.length_b   1.000
_cell.length_c   1.000
_cell.angle_alpha   90.00
_cell.angle_beta   90.00
_cell.angle_gamma   90.00
#
_symmetry.space_group_name_H-M   'P 1'
#
loop_
_entity.id
_entity.type
_entity.pdbx_description
1 polymer ?
#
loop_
_entity_poly.entity_id
_entity_poly.type
_entity_poly.pdbx_seq_one_letter_code
_entity_poly.pdbx_strand_id
1 'polypeptide(L)'
;MLVLMPLMVLLQGEASAAADTTTNATCRHAADMWGDPDPNIFYVCSDGGQPLQIRCPAGRGFFSGLGHLGCLPFAHWPACRPSEEQVATTTAGCDADGHLASPWASPDPNQFYLCSGPNGTPLLLNCAAGKGFVANSEATGCADWSHWRRQMQCEAYY
;
A
#
# COMPACT_ATOMS: atom_id res chain seq x y z
N MET A 1 -14.41 24.55 56.61
CA MET A 1 -13.84 24.86 55.28
C MET A 1 -12.97 23.69 54.84
N LEU A 2 -13.45 22.91 53.86
CA LEU A 2 -12.61 22.35 52.80
C LEU A 2 -13.56 21.90 51.69
N VAL A 3 -13.57 22.65 50.60
CA VAL A 3 -14.35 22.39 49.38
C VAL A 3 -13.43 21.59 48.47
N LEU A 4 -13.76 20.33 48.16
CA LEU A 4 -13.10 19.58 47.09
C LEU A 4 -13.95 19.68 45.81
N MET A 5 -13.44 20.42 44.83
CA MET A 5 -13.94 20.44 43.45
C MET A 5 -13.49 19.18 42.70
N PRO A 6 -14.34 18.55 41.88
CA PRO A 6 -13.89 17.58 40.89
C PRO A 6 -13.41 18.29 39.61
N LEU A 7 -12.21 17.91 39.20
CA LEU A 7 -11.47 18.32 38.01
C LEU A 7 -12.20 17.83 36.74
N MET A 8 -12.66 18.76 35.89
CA MET A 8 -13.10 18.43 34.53
C MET A 8 -11.89 18.03 33.69
N VAL A 9 -11.83 16.75 33.29
CA VAL A 9 -10.90 16.27 32.26
C VAL A 9 -11.59 16.47 30.90
N LEU A 10 -11.17 17.52 30.19
CA LEU A 10 -11.51 17.70 28.77
C LEU A 10 -10.71 16.67 27.96
N LEU A 11 -11.37 15.62 27.48
CA LEU A 11 -10.83 14.78 26.42
C LEU A 11 -10.79 15.61 25.13
N GLN A 12 -9.59 16.07 24.77
CA GLN A 12 -9.33 16.60 23.44
C GLN A 12 -9.32 15.42 22.46
N GLY A 13 -10.32 15.36 21.59
CA GLY A 13 -10.30 14.46 20.44
C GLY A 13 -9.18 14.89 19.50
N GLU A 14 -8.15 14.07 19.38
CA GLU A 14 -7.15 14.20 18.33
C GLU A 14 -7.83 13.92 16.99
N ALA A 15 -8.27 14.98 16.31
CA ALA A 15 -8.52 14.92 14.89
C ALA A 15 -7.19 14.58 14.21
N SER A 16 -7.04 13.32 13.79
CA SER A 16 -5.97 12.94 12.86
C SER A 16 -6.12 13.81 11.62
N ALA A 17 -5.21 14.79 11.48
CA ALA A 17 -5.01 15.50 10.24
C ALA A 17 -4.58 14.47 9.21
N ALA A 18 -5.53 14.05 8.36
CA ALA A 18 -5.19 13.38 7.12
C ALA A 18 -4.23 14.32 6.39
N ALA A 19 -3.00 13.87 6.18
CA ALA A 19 -2.02 14.61 5.39
C ALA A 19 -2.63 14.81 4.01
N ASP A 20 -2.97 16.06 3.71
CA ASP A 20 -3.56 16.51 2.47
C ASP A 20 -2.48 16.41 1.38
N THR A 21 -2.35 15.23 0.76
CA THR A 21 -1.69 15.08 -0.53
C THR A 21 -2.67 15.55 -1.60
N THR A 22 -2.99 16.85 -1.58
CA THR A 22 -3.78 17.49 -2.62
C THR A 22 -2.95 17.53 -3.89
N THR A 23 -3.12 16.53 -4.76
CA THR A 23 -2.71 16.66 -6.16
C THR A 23 -3.41 17.89 -6.73
N ASN A 24 -2.67 18.87 -7.22
CA ASN A 24 -3.17 20.11 -7.85
C ASN A 24 -3.85 19.85 -9.22
N ALA A 25 -4.49 18.69 -9.36
CA ALA A 25 -5.14 18.22 -10.56
C ALA A 25 -6.55 18.82 -10.61
N THR A 26 -6.80 19.62 -11.65
CA THR A 26 -8.12 20.19 -11.92
C THR A 26 -8.94 19.17 -12.71
N CYS A 27 -10.17 18.89 -12.27
CA CYS A 27 -11.10 18.03 -12.99
C CYS A 27 -11.41 18.59 -14.37
N ARG A 28 -11.16 17.80 -15.44
CA ARG A 28 -11.49 18.20 -16.82
C ARG A 28 -12.86 17.68 -17.23
N HIS A 29 -13.25 16.50 -16.76
CA HIS A 29 -14.57 15.91 -16.94
C HIS A 29 -15.07 15.23 -15.65
N ALA A 30 -16.38 15.15 -15.47
CA ALA A 30 -17.01 14.54 -14.29
C ALA A 30 -16.71 13.04 -14.11
N ALA A 31 -16.30 12.35 -15.19
CA ALA A 31 -15.94 10.93 -15.16
C ALA A 31 -14.42 10.69 -15.05
N ASP A 32 -13.61 11.75 -14.94
CA ASP A 32 -12.16 11.60 -14.82
C ASP A 32 -11.82 10.89 -13.50
N MET A 33 -10.94 9.89 -13.61
CA MET A 33 -10.43 9.13 -12.48
C MET A 33 -8.95 8.82 -12.71
N TRP A 34 -8.13 8.98 -11.68
CA TRP A 34 -6.70 8.65 -11.70
C TRP A 34 -6.26 8.16 -10.33
N GLY A 35 -5.18 7.40 -10.29
CA GLY A 35 -4.61 6.85 -9.09
C GLY A 35 -3.64 7.81 -8.41
N ASP A 36 -3.42 7.57 -7.12
CA ASP A 36 -2.27 8.08 -6.40
C ASP A 36 -1.09 7.09 -6.56
N PRO A 37 0.16 7.52 -6.34
CA PRO A 37 1.25 6.58 -6.11
C PRO A 37 0.92 5.53 -5.04
N ASP A 38 0.27 5.90 -3.93
CA ASP A 38 -0.33 4.97 -2.98
C ASP A 38 -1.42 4.16 -3.69
N PRO A 39 -1.22 2.85 -3.88
CA PRO A 39 -2.17 2.03 -4.61
C PRO A 39 -3.53 1.92 -3.91
N ASN A 40 -3.62 2.29 -2.62
CA ASN A 40 -4.88 2.30 -1.90
C ASN A 40 -5.70 3.57 -2.13
N ILE A 41 -5.17 4.58 -2.85
CA ILE A 41 -5.80 5.88 -3.03
C ILE A 41 -6.02 6.13 -4.52
N PHE A 42 -7.19 6.68 -4.85
CA PHE A 42 -7.50 7.20 -6.17
C PHE A 42 -8.40 8.42 -6.05
N TYR A 43 -8.47 9.16 -7.13
CA TYR A 43 -9.23 10.40 -7.22
C TYR A 43 -10.29 10.26 -8.28
N VAL A 44 -11.50 10.72 -7.98
CA VAL A 44 -12.60 10.84 -8.95
C VAL A 44 -13.07 12.27 -9.00
N CYS A 45 -13.45 12.71 -10.19
CA CYS A 45 -14.12 13.99 -10.33
C CYS A 45 -15.59 13.88 -9.91
N SER A 46 -16.10 15.00 -9.39
CA SER A 46 -17.50 15.20 -9.09
C SER A 46 -17.99 16.47 -9.77
N ASP A 47 -19.31 16.67 -9.84
CA ASP A 47 -19.93 17.85 -10.44
C ASP A 47 -19.46 19.18 -9.83
N GLY A 48 -18.89 19.14 -8.61
CA GLY A 48 -18.30 20.30 -7.93
C GLY A 48 -16.94 20.75 -8.48
N GLY A 49 -16.38 20.06 -9.49
CA GLY A 49 -15.13 20.42 -10.16
C GLY A 49 -13.86 20.20 -9.33
N GLN A 50 -13.98 19.74 -8.08
CA GLN A 50 -12.87 19.33 -7.23
C GLN A 50 -12.75 17.80 -7.20
N PRO A 51 -11.53 17.25 -7.25
CA PRO A 51 -11.32 15.82 -7.10
C PRO A 51 -11.65 15.36 -5.69
N LEU A 52 -12.39 14.25 -5.60
CA LEU A 52 -12.60 13.53 -4.37
C LEU A 52 -11.56 12.43 -4.25
N GLN A 53 -10.80 12.44 -3.15
CA GLN A 53 -9.91 11.35 -2.79
C GLN A 53 -10.73 10.19 -2.19
N ILE A 54 -10.56 9.00 -2.74
CA ILE A 54 -11.23 7.77 -2.34
C ILE A 54 -10.18 6.69 -2.06
N ARG A 55 -10.48 5.79 -1.12
CA ARG A 55 -9.66 4.61 -0.87
C ARG A 55 -10.25 3.34 -1.46
N CYS A 56 -9.41 2.48 -2.02
CA CYS A 56 -9.83 1.13 -2.39
C CYS A 56 -10.19 0.30 -1.14
N PRO A 57 -11.12 -0.66 -1.26
CA PRO A 57 -11.39 -1.63 -0.19
C PRO A 57 -10.14 -2.43 0.17
N ALA A 58 -10.09 -2.95 1.40
CA ALA A 58 -8.97 -3.76 1.88
C ALA A 58 -8.65 -4.94 0.93
N GLY A 59 -7.36 -5.22 0.74
CA GLY A 59 -6.85 -6.25 -0.17
C GLY A 59 -6.95 -5.90 -1.66
N ARG A 60 -7.29 -4.65 -2.00
CA ARG A 60 -7.38 -4.16 -3.37
C ARG A 60 -6.61 -2.85 -3.50
N GLY A 61 -6.09 -2.61 -4.70
CA GLY A 61 -5.50 -1.33 -5.07
C GLY A 61 -6.02 -0.83 -6.41
N PHE A 62 -5.94 0.48 -6.59
CA PHE A 62 -6.29 1.16 -7.81
C PHE A 62 -5.28 0.83 -8.91
N PHE A 63 -5.81 0.45 -10.06
CA PHE A 63 -5.03 0.14 -11.25
C PHE A 63 -5.66 0.84 -12.45
N SER A 64 -4.83 1.50 -13.25
CA SER A 64 -5.23 2.16 -14.49
C SER A 64 -4.25 1.78 -15.60
N GLY A 65 -4.69 0.99 -16.55
CA GLY A 65 -3.86 0.53 -17.66
C GLY A 65 -4.23 -0.85 -18.16
N LEU A 66 -3.64 -1.28 -19.28
CA LEU A 66 -3.83 -2.62 -19.86
C LEU A 66 -5.30 -3.06 -20.01
N GLY A 67 -6.22 -2.11 -20.26
CA GLY A 67 -7.66 -2.38 -20.38
C GLY A 67 -8.43 -2.44 -19.05
N HIS A 68 -7.77 -2.17 -17.93
CA HIS A 68 -8.36 -2.14 -16.59
C HIS A 68 -8.37 -0.72 -16.01
N LEU A 69 -9.43 -0.41 -15.26
CA LEU A 69 -9.59 0.85 -14.55
C LEU A 69 -10.38 0.62 -13.26
N GLY A 70 -9.76 0.92 -12.10
CA GLY A 70 -10.41 0.87 -10.78
C GLY A 70 -9.71 -0.06 -9.78
N CYS A 71 -10.41 -0.37 -8.68
CA CYS A 71 -9.85 -1.17 -7.58
C CYS A 71 -9.85 -2.68 -7.89
N LEU A 72 -8.69 -3.21 -8.20
CA LEU A 72 -8.46 -4.64 -8.44
C LEU A 72 -7.84 -5.30 -7.20
N PRO A 73 -8.16 -6.58 -6.90
CA PRO A 73 -7.39 -7.36 -5.93
C PRO A 73 -5.91 -7.36 -6.31
N PHE A 74 -4.99 -7.16 -5.36
CA PHE A 74 -3.56 -7.07 -5.65
C PHE A 74 -3.03 -8.35 -6.36
N ALA A 75 -3.55 -9.51 -5.96
CA ALA A 75 -3.24 -10.80 -6.59
C ALA A 75 -3.70 -10.93 -8.05
N HIS A 76 -4.50 -9.99 -8.56
CA HIS A 76 -5.00 -9.98 -9.94
C HIS A 76 -4.49 -8.78 -10.74
N TRP A 77 -3.54 -8.01 -10.19
CA TRP A 77 -2.93 -6.92 -10.93
C TRP A 77 -2.19 -7.45 -12.17
N PRO A 78 -2.48 -6.94 -13.38
CA PRO A 78 -1.81 -7.38 -14.61
C PRO A 78 -0.35 -6.91 -14.74
N ALA A 79 0.06 -5.92 -13.93
CA ALA A 79 1.42 -5.41 -13.79
C ALA A 79 1.68 -5.05 -12.31
N CYS A 80 2.82 -4.44 -11.96
CA CYS A 80 3.15 -4.08 -10.57
C CYS A 80 3.21 -5.28 -9.60
N ARG A 81 3.74 -6.43 -10.05
CA ARG A 81 3.85 -7.65 -9.23
C ARG A 81 5.27 -8.19 -9.23
N PRO A 82 5.68 -8.95 -8.20
CA PRO A 82 6.97 -9.64 -8.23
C PRO A 82 7.09 -10.52 -9.48
N SER A 83 8.29 -10.58 -10.06
CA SER A 83 8.63 -11.48 -11.16
C SER A 83 8.42 -12.93 -10.76
N GLU A 84 8.26 -13.83 -11.74
CA GLU A 84 8.07 -15.26 -11.46
C GLU A 84 9.20 -15.87 -10.62
N GLU A 85 10.44 -15.41 -10.79
CA GLU A 85 11.60 -15.82 -9.98
C GLU A 85 11.47 -15.38 -8.52
N GLN A 86 10.95 -14.17 -8.29
CA GLN A 86 10.64 -13.67 -6.96
C GLN A 86 9.47 -14.43 -6.32
N VAL A 87 8.50 -14.91 -7.12
CA VAL A 87 7.33 -15.69 -6.66
C VAL A 87 7.70 -17.14 -6.36
N ALA A 88 8.57 -17.76 -7.15
CA ALA A 88 8.98 -19.16 -7.00
C ALA A 88 9.64 -19.43 -5.63
N THR A 89 10.34 -18.43 -5.10
CA THR A 89 10.89 -18.45 -3.74
C THR A 89 9.76 -18.39 -2.69
N THR A 90 8.76 -17.54 -2.87
CA THR A 90 7.69 -17.32 -1.85
C THR A 90 6.83 -18.54 -1.47
N THR A 91 6.82 -19.59 -2.30
CA THR A 91 5.90 -20.74 -2.15
C THR A 91 6.49 -21.86 -1.28
N ALA A 92 7.78 -21.80 -0.96
CA ALA A 92 8.52 -22.96 -0.45
C ALA A 92 8.70 -23.01 1.08
N GLY A 93 8.04 -22.11 1.83
CA GLY A 93 8.10 -22.08 3.30
C GLY A 93 9.47 -21.68 3.85
N CYS A 94 9.68 -21.87 5.17
CA CYS A 94 10.92 -21.47 5.83
C CYS A 94 12.10 -22.44 5.65
N ASP A 95 11.89 -23.53 4.93
CA ASP A 95 12.89 -24.58 4.70
C ASP A 95 13.55 -24.50 3.33
N ALA A 96 13.10 -23.56 2.48
CA ALA A 96 13.75 -23.29 1.21
C ALA A 96 15.00 -22.44 1.39
N ASP A 97 16.05 -22.83 0.64
CA ASP A 97 17.34 -22.15 0.65
C ASP A 97 17.17 -20.65 0.36
N GLY A 98 17.61 -19.81 1.31
CA GLY A 98 17.54 -18.35 1.22
C GLY A 98 16.39 -17.68 2.01
N HIS A 99 15.32 -18.39 2.37
CA HIS A 99 14.17 -17.81 3.09
C HIS A 99 14.44 -17.49 4.56
N LEU A 100 15.40 -18.19 5.17
CA LEU A 100 15.91 -17.84 6.50
C LEU A 100 16.79 -16.58 6.47
N ALA A 101 17.32 -16.21 5.30
CA ALA A 101 18.28 -15.13 5.16
C ALA A 101 17.64 -13.80 4.76
N SER A 102 16.46 -13.79 4.12
CA SER A 102 15.84 -12.55 3.65
C SER A 102 14.31 -12.62 3.55
N PRO A 103 13.59 -11.53 3.91
CA PRO A 103 12.15 -11.43 3.70
C PRO A 103 11.78 -11.41 2.22
N TRP A 104 10.55 -11.83 1.90
CA TRP A 104 10.06 -11.88 0.52
C TRP A 104 8.66 -11.27 0.37
N ALA A 105 8.34 -10.87 -0.87
CA ALA A 105 7.11 -10.14 -1.16
C ALA A 105 5.86 -11.01 -1.01
N SER A 106 4.78 -10.42 -0.52
CA SER A 106 3.45 -11.04 -0.57
C SER A 106 2.65 -10.53 -1.78
N PRO A 107 1.47 -11.12 -2.08
CA PRO A 107 0.57 -10.56 -3.07
C PRO A 107 0.08 -9.14 -2.74
N ASP A 108 -0.06 -8.79 -1.46
CA ASP A 108 -0.34 -7.41 -1.03
C ASP A 108 0.99 -6.64 -0.97
N PRO A 109 1.11 -5.51 -1.70
CA PRO A 109 2.36 -4.79 -1.80
C PRO A 109 2.78 -4.11 -0.48
N ASN A 110 1.90 -3.91 0.50
CA ASN A 110 2.27 -3.44 1.83
C ASN A 110 2.77 -4.58 2.73
N GLN A 111 2.65 -5.84 2.31
CA GLN A 111 2.95 -7.00 3.14
C GLN A 111 4.13 -7.82 2.62
N PHE A 112 4.81 -8.46 3.56
CA PHE A 112 5.94 -9.34 3.29
C PHE A 112 5.98 -10.48 4.28
N TYR A 113 6.67 -11.55 3.89
CA TYR A 113 6.87 -12.71 4.73
C TYR A 113 8.30 -12.72 5.29
N LEU A 114 8.44 -13.22 6.52
CA LEU A 114 9.73 -13.42 7.18
C LEU A 114 9.70 -14.71 8.02
N CYS A 115 10.81 -15.45 8.01
CA CYS A 115 10.99 -16.62 8.88
C CYS A 115 11.65 -16.22 10.20
N SER A 116 11.11 -16.73 11.31
CA SER A 116 11.71 -16.62 12.64
C SER A 116 12.71 -17.73 12.94
N GLY A 117 12.77 -18.77 12.11
CA GLY A 117 13.68 -19.91 12.24
C GLY A 117 13.36 -21.04 11.25
N PRO A 118 14.21 -22.07 11.18
CA PRO A 118 14.00 -23.25 10.34
C PRO A 118 12.75 -24.03 10.75
N ASN A 119 12.08 -24.68 9.80
CA ASN A 119 10.79 -25.37 9.95
C ASN A 119 9.67 -24.50 10.55
N GLY A 120 9.83 -23.19 10.51
CA GLY A 120 8.86 -22.22 11.01
C GLY A 120 7.72 -21.98 10.02
N THR A 121 6.59 -21.49 10.54
CA THR A 121 5.56 -20.88 9.68
C THR A 121 6.00 -19.46 9.32
N PRO A 122 6.02 -19.07 8.03
CA PRO A 122 6.32 -17.70 7.65
C PRO A 122 5.39 -16.70 8.35
N LEU A 123 5.98 -15.67 8.95
CA LEU A 123 5.24 -14.58 9.54
C LEU A 123 4.89 -13.57 8.44
N LEU A 124 3.60 -13.25 8.31
CA LEU A 124 3.13 -12.17 7.45
C LEU A 124 3.17 -10.85 8.22
N LEU A 125 3.96 -9.91 7.75
CA LEU A 125 4.21 -8.62 8.37
C LEU A 125 3.81 -7.48 7.41
N ASN A 126 3.51 -6.31 7.97
CA ASN A 126 3.19 -5.11 7.19
C ASN A 126 4.40 -4.15 7.20
N CYS A 127 4.60 -3.46 6.09
CA CYS A 127 5.36 -2.22 6.05
C CYS A 127 4.61 -1.11 6.82
N ALA A 128 5.35 -0.10 7.28
CA ALA A 128 4.74 1.11 7.84
C ALA A 128 3.79 1.77 6.83
N ALA A 129 2.84 2.58 7.32
CA ALA A 129 1.90 3.29 6.47
C ALA A 129 2.61 4.12 5.39
N GLY A 130 2.05 4.14 4.17
CA GLY A 130 2.62 4.86 3.03
C GLY A 130 3.77 4.13 2.31
N LYS A 131 4.01 2.85 2.63
CA LYS A 131 5.12 2.08 2.07
C LYS A 131 4.70 0.74 1.48
N GLY A 132 5.42 0.33 0.44
CA GLY A 132 5.36 -1.00 -0.17
C GLY A 132 6.66 -1.76 0.03
N PHE A 133 6.58 -3.10 0.05
CA PHE A 133 7.74 -3.96 0.16
C PHE A 133 8.37 -4.24 -1.22
N VAL A 134 9.67 -4.08 -1.30
CA VAL A 134 10.52 -4.39 -2.46
C VAL A 134 11.41 -5.57 -2.08
N ALA A 135 11.56 -6.56 -2.96
CA ALA A 135 12.54 -7.63 -2.81
C ALA A 135 13.06 -8.06 -4.18
N ASN A 136 13.98 -7.28 -4.74
CA ASN A 136 14.65 -7.55 -6.01
C ASN A 136 16.18 -7.58 -5.82
N SER A 137 16.92 -7.74 -6.91
CA SER A 137 18.39 -7.80 -6.88
C SER A 137 19.06 -6.49 -6.43
N GLU A 138 18.35 -5.36 -6.46
CA GLU A 138 18.88 -4.03 -6.15
C GLU A 138 18.54 -3.58 -4.73
N ALA A 139 17.37 -3.97 -4.21
CA ALA A 139 16.86 -3.56 -2.91
C ALA A 139 15.96 -4.63 -2.29
N THR A 140 16.06 -4.78 -0.96
CA THR A 140 15.14 -5.56 -0.14
C THR A 140 14.70 -4.71 1.06
N GLY A 141 13.39 -4.49 1.21
CA GLY A 141 12.82 -3.72 2.32
C GLY A 141 11.61 -2.87 1.93
N CYS A 142 11.06 -2.15 2.92
CA CYS A 142 9.93 -1.25 2.71
C CYS A 142 10.38 0.11 2.14
N ALA A 143 9.73 0.56 1.08
CA ALA A 143 10.00 1.83 0.40
C ALA A 143 8.71 2.65 0.23
N ASP A 144 8.82 3.98 0.12
CA ASP A 144 7.67 4.83 -0.18
C ASP A 144 7.05 4.46 -1.53
N TRP A 145 5.74 4.64 -1.67
CA TRP A 145 4.98 4.14 -2.83
C TRP A 145 5.53 4.56 -4.19
N SER A 146 5.98 5.80 -4.34
CA SER A 146 6.61 6.27 -5.59
C SER A 146 7.89 5.49 -5.92
N HIS A 147 8.72 5.20 -4.90
CA HIS A 147 9.92 4.40 -5.09
C HIS A 147 9.58 2.93 -5.34
N TRP A 148 8.60 2.38 -4.62
CA TRP A 148 8.11 1.04 -4.85
C TRP A 148 7.64 0.86 -6.30
N ARG A 149 6.81 1.76 -6.85
CA ARG A 149 6.35 1.69 -8.25
C ARG A 149 7.50 1.70 -9.24
N ARG A 150 8.56 2.46 -8.97
CA ARG A 150 9.77 2.47 -9.80
C ARG A 150 10.50 1.14 -9.77
N GLN A 151 10.70 0.59 -8.58
CA GLN A 151 11.34 -0.73 -8.38
C GLN A 151 10.54 -1.86 -9.02
N MET A 152 9.21 -1.74 -9.04
CA MET A 152 8.31 -2.66 -9.73
C MET A 152 8.10 -2.32 -11.22
N GLN A 153 8.77 -1.28 -11.74
CA GLN A 153 8.68 -0.81 -13.12
C GLN A 153 7.25 -0.53 -13.59
N CYS A 154 6.47 0.14 -12.74
CA CYS A 154 5.03 0.20 -12.88
C CYS A 154 4.45 1.62 -12.62
N GLU A 155 5.29 2.63 -12.79
CA GLU A 155 4.93 4.06 -12.69
C GLU A 155 3.88 4.49 -13.74
N ALA A 156 3.63 3.68 -14.77
CA ALA A 156 2.63 3.94 -15.81
C ALA A 156 1.22 3.41 -15.48
N TYR A 157 1.05 2.69 -14.36
CA TYR A 157 -0.18 1.93 -14.06
C TYR A 157 -0.92 2.44 -12.81
N TYR A 158 -1.20 3.74 -12.77
CA TYR A 158 -2.09 4.39 -11.81
C TYR A 158 -2.64 5.69 -12.37
#